data_AF-A0A366MCJ6-F1
#
_entry.id   AF-A0A366MCJ6-F1
#
_cell.length_a   1.000
_cell.length_b   1.000
_cell.length_c   1.000
_cell.angle_alpha   90.00
_cell.angle_beta   90.00
_cell.angle_gamma   90.00
#
_symmetry.space_group_name_H-M   'P 1'
#
loop_
_entity.id
_entity.type
_entity.pdbx_description
1 polymer ?
#
loop_
_entity_poly.entity_id
_entity_poly.type
_entity_poly.pdbx_seq_one_letter_code
_entity_poly.pdbx_strand_id
1 'polypeptide(L)'
;MQNNDQYSKPQNDNAATGMPIEEMHELDRTLGFKERRYIEELRILTKATAIDCIIDDRFERIIYVIRQGDMGIAIGKGGENIKKMSRVLGKRIEMVEFYEDREVFIANMFKPAEVASVSYGSRDEPVMITVPERGDFGLAIGKGGSTIEKARILVRRFYGKEVGDILIPNRGSV
;
A
#
# COMPACT_ATOMS: atom_id res chain seq x y z
N MET A 1 -41.07 -13.25 42.07
CA MET A 1 -41.81 -13.67 40.85
C MET A 1 -41.77 -12.46 39.92
N GLN A 2 -41.26 -12.43 38.70
CA GLN A 2 -40.55 -13.33 37.77
C GLN A 2 -39.78 -12.37 36.84
N ASN A 3 -38.47 -12.51 36.65
CA ASN A 3 -37.82 -13.06 35.45
C ASN A 3 -38.64 -13.00 34.15
N ASN A 4 -38.20 -12.19 33.19
CA ASN A 4 -37.61 -12.61 31.91
C ASN A 4 -37.61 -11.43 30.94
N ASP A 5 -36.44 -11.08 30.42
CA ASP A 5 -36.26 -10.87 28.98
C ASP A 5 -34.76 -10.98 28.67
N GLN A 6 -34.36 -12.23 28.39
CA GLN A 6 -33.18 -12.51 27.61
C GLN A 6 -33.43 -12.01 26.18
N TYR A 7 -32.83 -10.89 25.82
CA TYR A 7 -32.49 -10.63 24.42
C TYR A 7 -31.03 -11.00 24.20
N SER A 8 -30.86 -12.24 23.75
CA SER A 8 -29.65 -12.78 23.16
C SER A 8 -29.10 -11.81 22.12
N LYS A 9 -27.84 -11.40 22.28
CA LYS A 9 -27.08 -10.82 21.17
C LYS A 9 -27.02 -11.87 20.06
N PRO A 10 -27.47 -11.59 18.82
CA PRO A 10 -27.03 -12.41 17.71
C PRO A 10 -25.54 -12.14 17.51
N GLN A 11 -24.73 -13.17 17.73
CA GLN A 11 -23.44 -13.32 17.06
C GLN A 11 -23.72 -13.24 15.57
N ASN A 12 -23.26 -12.15 14.94
CA ASN A 12 -23.13 -12.12 13.49
C ASN A 12 -21.64 -12.15 13.17
N ASP A 13 -21.15 -13.37 13.07
CA ASP A 13 -19.91 -13.71 12.41
C ASP A 13 -20.11 -13.43 10.92
N ASN A 14 -19.68 -12.26 10.46
CA ASN A 14 -19.29 -11.88 9.08
C ASN A 14 -19.53 -10.38 8.85
N ALA A 15 -18.50 -9.59 9.09
CA ALA A 15 -18.41 -8.22 8.58
C ALA A 15 -17.00 -7.99 8.00
N ALA A 16 -16.66 -8.79 6.99
CA ALA A 16 -15.65 -8.43 6.01
C ALA A 16 -16.40 -7.76 4.84
N THR A 17 -16.77 -6.49 5.04
CA THR A 17 -17.24 -5.63 3.95
C THR A 17 -16.42 -4.37 4.08
N GLY A 18 -15.69 -4.06 3.00
CA GLY A 18 -14.68 -3.01 2.96
C GLY A 18 -15.20 -1.68 3.51
N MET A 19 -14.33 -0.97 4.22
CA MET A 19 -14.64 0.40 4.64
C MET A 19 -14.91 1.26 3.39
N PRO A 20 -16.01 2.04 3.37
CA PRO A 20 -16.27 2.98 2.31
C PRO A 20 -15.09 3.94 2.09
N ILE A 21 -14.79 4.25 0.83
CA ILE A 21 -13.76 5.24 0.43
C ILE A 21 -13.99 6.60 1.13
N GLU A 22 -15.25 6.92 1.45
CA GLU A 22 -15.66 8.14 2.16
C GLU A 22 -15.24 8.14 3.64
N GLU A 23 -15.20 6.98 4.30
CA GLU A 23 -14.73 6.82 5.70
C GLU A 23 -13.19 6.70 5.77
N MET A 24 -12.51 6.32 4.67
CA MET A 24 -11.05 6.40 4.58
C MET A 24 -10.50 7.83 4.68
N HIS A 25 -11.39 8.84 4.55
CA HIS A 25 -11.09 10.26 4.68
C HIS A 25 -10.94 10.72 6.15
N GLU A 26 -11.30 9.88 7.13
CA GLU A 26 -11.23 10.20 8.58
C GLU A 26 -10.00 9.64 9.32
N LEU A 27 -9.13 8.88 8.66
CA LEU A 27 -7.75 8.80 9.11
C LEU A 27 -7.11 10.13 8.70
N ASP A 28 -6.93 11.05 9.66
CA ASP A 28 -6.27 12.36 9.52
C ASP A 28 -4.88 12.20 8.88
N ARG A 29 -4.89 12.04 7.55
CA ARG A 29 -3.71 12.01 6.70
C ARG A 29 -3.36 13.46 6.49
N THR A 30 -2.61 14.01 7.43
CA THR A 30 -2.06 15.35 7.27
C THR A 30 -1.06 15.35 6.12
N LEU A 31 -1.55 15.51 4.90
CA LEU A 31 -0.74 15.78 3.72
C LEU A 31 -0.14 17.17 3.86
N GLY A 32 1.20 17.25 3.85
CA GLY A 32 1.90 18.51 3.80
C GLY A 32 1.65 19.25 2.48
N PHE A 33 2.02 20.54 2.45
CA PHE A 33 1.80 21.41 1.29
C PHE A 33 2.47 20.87 0.00
N LYS A 34 3.63 20.23 0.12
CA LYS A 34 4.34 19.66 -1.03
C LYS A 34 3.61 18.44 -1.59
N GLU A 35 3.14 17.52 -0.74
CA GLU A 35 2.43 16.34 -1.21
C GLU A 35 1.10 16.71 -1.89
N ARG A 36 0.35 17.68 -1.34
CA ARG A 36 -0.87 18.21 -1.99
C ARG A 36 -0.59 18.79 -3.37
N ARG A 37 0.50 19.58 -3.49
CA ARG A 37 0.93 20.13 -4.78
C ARG A 37 1.26 19.03 -5.78
N TYR A 38 1.99 17.99 -5.35
CA TYR A 38 2.39 16.88 -6.22
C TYR A 38 1.19 16.02 -6.68
N ILE A 39 0.20 15.81 -5.81
CA ILE A 39 -1.08 15.18 -6.18
C ILE A 39 -1.77 15.98 -7.29
N GLU A 40 -1.85 17.30 -7.15
CA GLU A 40 -2.48 18.16 -8.16
C GLU A 40 -1.70 18.17 -9.49
N GLU A 41 -0.37 18.19 -9.44
CA GLU A 41 0.47 18.11 -10.64
C GLU A 41 0.28 16.78 -11.38
N LEU A 42 0.19 15.65 -10.66
CA LEU A 42 -0.14 14.35 -11.26
C LEU A 42 -1.51 14.37 -11.92
N ARG A 43 -2.54 14.88 -11.24
CA ARG A 43 -3.91 14.99 -11.77
C ARG A 43 -3.97 15.85 -13.03
N ILE A 44 -3.30 17.01 -13.02
CA ILE A 44 -3.27 17.93 -14.17
C ILE A 44 -2.58 17.29 -15.37
N LEU A 45 -1.43 16.64 -15.15
CA LEU A 45 -0.58 16.13 -16.23
C LEU A 45 -1.07 14.80 -16.80
N THR A 46 -1.72 13.96 -15.99
CA THR A 46 -2.03 12.57 -16.36
C THR A 46 -3.52 12.24 -16.35
N LYS A 47 -4.35 13.08 -15.71
CA LYS A 47 -5.76 12.81 -15.39
C LYS A 47 -6.00 11.65 -14.41
N ALA A 48 -4.95 11.02 -13.91
CA ALA A 48 -5.07 10.00 -12.88
C ALA A 48 -5.41 10.61 -11.51
N THR A 49 -6.06 9.82 -10.67
CA THR A 49 -6.38 10.15 -9.29
C THR A 49 -5.35 9.52 -8.36
N ALA A 50 -4.60 10.34 -7.62
CA ALA A 50 -3.78 9.87 -6.52
C ALA A 50 -4.57 9.97 -5.20
N ILE A 51 -4.60 8.87 -4.45
CA ILE A 51 -5.18 8.78 -3.11
C ILE A 51 -4.20 9.34 -2.07
N ASP A 52 -2.92 9.12 -2.29
CA ASP A 52 -1.86 9.57 -1.38
C ASP A 52 -0.58 9.86 -2.16
N CYS A 53 0.28 10.68 -1.55
CA CYS A 53 1.59 11.01 -2.07
C CYS A 53 2.57 11.09 -0.90
N ILE A 54 3.73 10.46 -1.07
CA ILE A 54 4.82 10.49 -0.10
C ILE A 54 6.09 10.93 -0.81
N ILE A 55 6.80 11.86 -0.18
CA ILE A 55 8.13 12.28 -0.60
C ILE A 55 9.13 11.46 0.23
N ASP A 56 9.85 10.57 -0.45
CA ASP A 56 10.86 9.70 0.15
C ASP A 56 12.24 10.22 -0.21
N ASP A 57 12.77 11.10 0.64
CA ASP A 57 14.07 11.74 0.43
C ASP A 57 15.23 10.74 0.60
N ARG A 58 15.05 9.65 1.35
CA ARG A 58 16.09 8.62 1.53
C ARG A 58 16.45 7.93 0.23
N PHE A 59 15.45 7.68 -0.62
CA PHE A 59 15.63 7.04 -1.94
C PHE A 59 15.41 8.02 -3.11
N GLU A 60 15.38 9.32 -2.85
CA GLU A 60 15.18 10.40 -3.82
C GLU A 60 14.02 10.16 -4.79
N ARG A 61 12.87 9.75 -4.24
CA ARG A 61 11.68 9.41 -5.02
C ARG A 61 10.40 10.00 -4.45
N ILE A 62 9.38 10.03 -5.28
CA ILE A 62 8.01 10.35 -4.89
C ILE A 62 7.18 9.09 -5.14
N ILE A 63 6.46 8.65 -4.11
CA ILE A 63 5.62 7.45 -4.15
C ILE A 63 4.18 7.93 -4.20
N TYR A 64 3.50 7.67 -5.30
CA TYR A 64 2.07 7.90 -5.42
C TYR A 64 1.29 6.62 -5.16
N VAL A 65 0.22 6.74 -4.40
CA VAL A 65 -0.82 5.71 -4.31
C VAL A 65 -1.91 6.09 -5.29
N ILE A 66 -2.06 5.31 -6.36
CA ILE A 66 -2.95 5.59 -7.48
C ILE A 66 -4.24 4.81 -7.31
N ARG A 67 -5.39 5.45 -7.56
CA ARG A 67 -6.68 4.78 -7.57
C ARG A 67 -6.66 3.59 -8.53
N GLN A 68 -7.31 2.49 -8.15
CA GLN A 68 -7.45 1.33 -9.02
C GLN A 68 -8.02 1.73 -10.39
N GLY A 69 -7.43 1.22 -11.46
CA GLY A 69 -7.84 1.52 -12.85
C GLY A 69 -7.17 2.75 -13.45
N ASP A 70 -6.67 3.68 -12.64
CA ASP A 70 -5.98 4.88 -13.13
C ASP A 70 -4.48 4.64 -13.41
N MET A 71 -3.94 3.47 -13.06
CA MET A 71 -2.52 3.16 -13.26
C MET A 71 -2.06 3.32 -14.72
N GLY A 72 -2.87 2.83 -15.67
CA GLY A 72 -2.53 2.91 -17.10
C GLY A 72 -2.41 4.36 -17.59
N ILE A 73 -3.36 5.21 -17.23
CA ILE A 73 -3.36 6.63 -17.60
C ILE A 73 -2.26 7.41 -16.85
N ALA A 74 -1.96 7.04 -15.60
CA ALA A 74 -0.89 7.62 -14.81
C ALA A 74 0.50 7.34 -15.43
N ILE A 75 0.73 6.12 -15.92
CA ILE A 75 1.98 5.73 -16.59
C ILE A 75 2.07 6.36 -17.99
N GLY A 76 0.97 6.34 -18.75
CA GLY A 76 0.91 6.79 -20.15
C GLY A 76 1.61 5.83 -21.12
N LYS A 77 1.47 6.06 -22.43
CA LYS A 77 2.02 5.17 -23.44
C LYS A 77 3.55 5.13 -23.35
N GLY A 78 4.14 3.95 -23.19
CA GLY A 78 5.60 3.80 -23.04
C GLY A 78 6.19 4.53 -21.82
N GLY A 79 5.35 4.84 -20.82
CA GLY A 79 5.76 5.58 -19.62
C GLY A 79 5.95 7.07 -19.85
N GLU A 80 5.36 7.67 -20.88
CA GLU A 80 5.55 9.09 -21.20
C GLU A 80 5.16 10.03 -20.04
N ASN A 81 4.07 9.72 -19.35
CA ASN A 81 3.55 10.55 -18.26
C ASN A 81 4.44 10.46 -17.03
N ILE A 82 4.79 9.24 -16.60
CA ILE A 82 5.70 9.04 -15.46
C ILE A 82 7.10 9.63 -15.74
N LYS A 83 7.61 9.55 -16.98
CA LYS A 83 8.87 10.20 -17.38
C LYS A 83 8.77 11.72 -17.39
N LYS A 84 7.62 12.29 -17.76
CA LYS A 84 7.37 13.73 -17.71
C LYS A 84 7.31 14.21 -16.26
N MET A 85 6.57 13.51 -15.40
CA MET A 85 6.50 13.78 -13.96
C MET A 85 7.89 13.75 -13.32
N SER A 86 8.68 12.70 -13.58
CA SER A 86 10.04 12.58 -13.07
C SER A 86 10.92 13.80 -13.44
N ARG A 87 10.83 14.27 -14.69
CA ARG A 87 11.55 15.46 -15.15
C ARG A 87 11.08 16.76 -14.49
N VAL A 88 9.77 16.94 -14.34
CA VAL A 88 9.19 18.16 -13.74
C VAL A 88 9.50 18.24 -12.25
N LEU A 89 9.46 17.11 -11.54
CA LEU A 89 9.65 17.06 -10.09
C LEU A 89 11.11 16.84 -9.67
N GLY A 90 11.98 16.48 -10.61
CA GLY A 90 13.40 16.23 -10.35
C GLY A 90 13.66 15.02 -9.44
N LYS A 91 12.67 14.13 -9.26
CA LYS A 91 12.76 12.93 -8.42
C LYS A 91 12.22 11.73 -9.19
N ARG A 92 12.72 10.54 -8.86
CA ARG A 92 12.18 9.29 -9.41
C ARG A 92 10.73 9.15 -8.97
N ILE A 93 9.87 8.64 -9.86
CA ILE A 93 8.47 8.42 -9.55
C ILE A 93 8.23 6.92 -9.40
N GLU A 94 7.60 6.54 -8.30
CA GLU A 94 7.04 5.21 -8.09
C GLU A 94 5.52 5.33 -7.89
N MET A 95 4.80 4.32 -8.35
CA MET A 95 3.35 4.25 -8.24
C MET A 95 2.95 2.90 -7.66
N VAL A 96 2.00 2.93 -6.73
CA VAL A 96 1.39 1.75 -6.13
C VAL A 96 -0.10 1.83 -6.39
N GLU A 97 -0.67 0.81 -7.01
CA GLU A 97 -2.12 0.74 -7.21
C GLU A 97 -2.82 0.42 -5.90
N PHE A 98 -3.76 1.27 -5.53
CA PHE A 98 -4.61 1.06 -4.36
C PHE A 98 -5.59 -0.08 -4.57
N TYR A 99 -5.91 -0.75 -3.47
CA TYR A 99 -6.96 -1.75 -3.42
C TYR A 99 -7.63 -1.70 -2.05
N GLU A 100 -8.94 -1.94 -1.99
CA GLU A 100 -9.69 -1.90 -0.72
C GLU A 100 -9.32 -3.06 0.21
N ASP A 101 -9.12 -4.26 -0.37
CA ASP A 101 -8.51 -5.37 0.34
C ASP A 101 -7.05 -5.04 0.71
N ARG A 102 -6.79 -5.05 2.01
CA ARG A 102 -5.49 -4.67 2.59
C ARG A 102 -4.36 -5.60 2.15
N GLU A 103 -4.61 -6.90 2.01
CA GLU A 103 -3.57 -7.88 1.69
C GLU A 103 -3.14 -7.68 0.24
N VAL A 104 -4.10 -7.44 -0.66
CA VAL A 104 -3.84 -7.08 -2.06
C VAL A 104 -3.10 -5.75 -2.14
N PHE A 105 -3.51 -4.72 -1.39
CA PHE A 105 -2.83 -3.43 -1.42
C PHE A 105 -1.40 -3.53 -0.89
N ILE A 106 -1.17 -4.27 0.20
CA ILE A 106 0.16 -4.51 0.75
C ILE A 106 1.02 -5.27 -0.25
N ALA A 107 0.50 -6.32 -0.89
CA ALA A 107 1.21 -7.05 -1.93
C ALA A 107 1.62 -6.15 -3.10
N ASN A 108 0.74 -5.22 -3.53
CA ASN A 108 1.06 -4.23 -4.56
C ASN A 108 2.27 -3.35 -4.23
N MET A 109 2.57 -3.11 -2.95
CA MET A 109 3.73 -2.32 -2.51
C MET A 109 5.06 -3.01 -2.85
N PHE A 110 5.07 -4.33 -2.97
CA PHE A 110 6.28 -5.12 -3.22
C PHE A 110 6.59 -5.34 -4.70
N LYS A 111 5.71 -4.93 -5.62
CA LYS A 111 5.95 -5.05 -7.06
C LYS A 111 7.31 -4.43 -7.43
N PRO A 112 8.15 -5.12 -8.23
CA PRO A 112 7.81 -6.29 -9.05
C PRO A 112 7.95 -7.66 -8.36
N ALA A 113 8.30 -7.73 -7.07
CA ALA A 113 8.37 -9.00 -6.35
C ALA A 113 6.98 -9.65 -6.25
N GLU A 114 6.94 -10.97 -6.42
CA GLU A 114 5.75 -11.76 -6.12
C GLU A 114 5.63 -11.96 -4.59
N VAL A 115 4.43 -11.75 -4.07
CA VAL A 115 4.08 -11.98 -2.67
C VAL A 115 3.12 -13.16 -2.61
N ALA A 116 3.53 -14.23 -1.94
CA ALA A 116 2.73 -15.44 -1.79
C ALA A 116 1.62 -15.26 -0.73
N SER A 117 1.91 -14.54 0.36
CA SER A 117 0.89 -14.20 1.36
C SER A 117 1.29 -12.99 2.19
N VAL A 118 0.27 -12.30 2.72
CA VAL A 118 0.39 -11.23 3.70
C VAL A 118 -0.34 -11.69 4.96
N SER A 119 0.38 -11.83 6.08
CA SER A 119 -0.25 -12.14 7.37
C SER A 119 -0.40 -10.87 8.17
N TYR A 120 -1.65 -10.41 8.26
CA TYR A 120 -2.02 -9.24 9.05
C TYR A 120 -2.30 -9.70 10.48
N GLY A 121 -1.25 -9.82 11.30
CA GLY A 121 -1.36 -10.29 12.69
C GLY A 121 -2.26 -9.44 13.59
N SER A 122 -2.32 -9.80 14.87
CA SER A 122 -3.05 -9.05 15.91
C SER A 122 -2.53 -7.62 16.07
N ARG A 123 -3.22 -6.77 16.86
CA ARG A 123 -2.98 -5.30 16.89
C ARG A 123 -1.51 -4.91 17.03
N ASP A 124 -0.77 -5.58 17.91
CA ASP A 124 0.62 -5.25 18.25
C ASP A 124 1.64 -6.08 17.47
N GLU A 125 1.19 -7.03 16.64
CA GLU A 125 2.06 -7.83 15.79
C GLU A 125 2.32 -7.14 14.46
N PRO A 126 3.57 -7.22 13.96
CA PRO A 126 3.91 -6.67 12.65
C PRO A 126 3.19 -7.46 11.54
N VAL A 127 3.03 -6.80 10.39
CA VAL A 127 2.61 -7.47 9.16
C VAL A 127 3.76 -8.35 8.66
N MET A 128 3.50 -9.63 8.45
CA MET A 128 4.48 -10.58 7.92
C MET A 128 4.25 -10.82 6.43
N ILE A 129 5.33 -10.83 5.65
CA ILE A 129 5.29 -10.98 4.20
C ILE A 129 5.96 -12.29 3.82
N THR A 130 5.27 -13.14 3.08
CA THR A 130 5.85 -14.37 2.55
C THR A 130 6.01 -14.25 1.04
N VAL A 131 7.20 -14.57 0.53
CA VAL A 131 7.51 -14.60 -0.91
C VAL A 131 7.79 -16.03 -1.35
N PRO A 132 7.48 -16.41 -2.60
CA PRO A 132 7.52 -17.81 -3.02
C PRO A 132 8.94 -18.37 -3.15
N GLU A 133 9.93 -17.52 -3.48
CA GLU A 133 11.30 -17.94 -3.71
C GLU A 133 12.35 -16.86 -3.40
N ARG A 134 13.64 -17.24 -3.48
CA ARG A 134 14.77 -16.36 -3.19
C ARG A 134 14.89 -15.17 -4.14
N GLY A 135 14.45 -15.33 -5.40
CA GLY A 135 14.43 -14.23 -6.37
C GLY A 135 13.54 -13.09 -5.91
N ASP A 136 12.30 -13.43 -5.53
CA ASP A 136 11.34 -12.48 -4.98
C ASP A 136 11.77 -11.92 -3.64
N PHE A 137 12.44 -12.70 -2.79
CA PHE A 137 13.02 -12.17 -1.55
C PHE A 137 13.98 -11.01 -1.82
N GLY A 138 14.89 -11.17 -2.80
CA GLY A 138 15.80 -10.10 -3.20
C GLY A 138 15.07 -8.86 -3.73
N LEU A 139 14.02 -9.04 -4.52
CA LEU A 139 13.20 -7.95 -5.07
C LEU A 139 12.38 -7.24 -3.98
N ALA A 140 11.83 -8.00 -3.04
CA ALA A 140 10.98 -7.52 -1.96
C ALA A 140 11.77 -6.73 -0.90
N ILE A 141 13.06 -7.07 -0.70
CA ILE A 141 14.00 -6.19 0.00
C ILE A 141 14.34 -4.98 -0.88
N GLY A 142 14.71 -5.22 -2.14
CA GLY A 142 15.14 -4.18 -3.06
C GLY A 142 16.55 -3.66 -2.78
N LYS A 143 17.13 -2.91 -3.74
CA LYS A 143 18.50 -2.39 -3.61
C LYS A 143 18.60 -1.44 -2.41
N GLY A 144 19.42 -1.81 -1.43
CA GLY A 144 19.59 -1.02 -0.19
C GLY A 144 18.34 -0.97 0.68
N GLY A 145 17.40 -1.90 0.53
CA GLY A 145 16.13 -1.92 1.26
C GLY A 145 15.03 -1.05 0.65
N SER A 146 15.19 -0.55 -0.58
CA SER A 146 14.25 0.41 -1.18
C SER A 146 12.80 -0.07 -1.25
N THR A 147 12.58 -1.37 -1.45
CA THR A 147 11.23 -1.93 -1.61
C THR A 147 10.57 -2.13 -0.25
N ILE A 148 11.26 -2.78 0.70
CA ILE A 148 10.74 -2.99 2.05
C ILE A 148 10.49 -1.68 2.80
N GLU A 149 11.33 -0.66 2.59
CA GLU A 149 11.12 0.66 3.20
C GLU A 149 9.90 1.39 2.62
N LYS A 150 9.64 1.26 1.31
CA LYS A 150 8.39 1.76 0.71
C LYS A 150 7.17 1.11 1.38
N ALA A 151 7.19 -0.21 1.52
CA ALA A 151 6.12 -0.95 2.16
C ALA A 151 5.93 -0.52 3.62
N ARG A 152 7.01 -0.39 4.41
CA ARG A 152 6.95 0.09 5.80
C ARG A 152 6.29 1.45 5.91
N ILE A 153 6.71 2.41 5.07
CA ILE A 153 6.13 3.76 5.06
C ILE A 153 4.63 3.70 4.76
N LEU A 154 4.23 2.96 3.72
CA LEU A 154 2.83 2.87 3.30
C LEU A 154 1.96 2.12 4.30
N VAL A 155 2.42 0.98 4.83
CA VAL A 155 1.70 0.20 5.83
C VAL A 155 1.51 1.02 7.10
N ARG A 156 2.55 1.69 7.58
CA ARG A 156 2.43 2.57 8.75
C ARG A 156 1.45 3.71 8.51
N ARG A 157 1.48 4.33 7.32
CA ARG A 157 0.63 5.47 6.97
C ARG A 157 -0.84 5.11 6.79
N PHE A 158 -1.14 3.98 6.17
CA PHE A 158 -2.52 3.55 5.89
C PHE A 158 -3.15 2.76 7.04
N TYR A 159 -2.32 2.08 7.83
CA TYR A 159 -2.80 1.07 8.77
C TYR A 159 -2.25 1.21 10.18
N GLY A 160 -1.27 2.08 10.42
CA GLY A 160 -0.64 2.25 11.72
C GLY A 160 0.16 1.04 12.20
N LYS A 161 0.55 0.13 11.29
CA LYS A 161 1.30 -1.10 11.61
C LYS A 161 2.73 -1.04 11.11
N GLU A 162 3.59 -1.84 11.73
CA GLU A 162 4.96 -2.10 11.26
C GLU A 162 4.99 -3.32 10.34
N VAL A 163 6.03 -3.40 9.49
CA VAL A 163 6.30 -4.58 8.64
C VAL A 163 7.49 -5.32 9.20
N GLY A 164 7.28 -6.60 9.50
CA GLY A 164 8.28 -7.51 10.06
C GLY A 164 9.23 -8.06 9.00
N ASP A 165 9.79 -9.24 9.28
CA ASP A 165 10.68 -9.91 8.35
C ASP A 165 9.93 -10.51 7.16
N ILE A 166 10.63 -10.58 6.03
CA ILE A 166 10.16 -11.29 4.84
C ILE A 166 10.55 -12.76 4.99
N LEU A 167 9.61 -13.66 4.74
CA LEU A 167 9.79 -15.10 4.88
C LEU A 167 9.76 -15.79 3.51
N ILE A 168 10.50 -16.89 3.39
CA ILE A 168 10.39 -17.82 2.28
C ILE A 168 9.84 -19.12 2.88
N PRO A 169 8.79 -19.75 2.32
CA PRO A 169 8.31 -21.04 2.80
C PRO A 169 9.46 -22.04 2.77
N ASN A 170 9.73 -22.69 3.91
CA ASN A 170 10.69 -23.79 3.94
C ASN A 170 10.16 -24.91 3.06
N ARG A 171 10.70 -25.07 1.85
CA ARG A 171 10.62 -26.34 1.14
C ARG A 171 11.53 -27.28 1.92
N GLY A 172 10.94 -28.10 2.79
CA GLY A 172 11.67 -29.12 3.54
C GLY A 172 12.58 -29.89 2.59
N SER A 173 13.85 -30.02 2.96
CA SER A 173 14.73 -31.01 2.36
C SER A 173 14.10 -32.38 2.65
N VAL A 174 13.52 -32.98 1.61
CA VAL A 174 13.14 -34.40 1.60
C VAL A 174 14.29 -35.18 1.00
#